data_AF-R1EDZ5-F1
#
_entry.id   AF-R1EDZ5-F1
#
_cell.length_a   1.000
_cell.length_b   1.000
_cell.length_c   1.000
_cell.angle_alpha   90.00
_cell.angle_beta   90.00
_cell.angle_gamma   90.00
#
_symmetry.space_group_name_H-M   'P 1'
#
loop_
_entity.id
_entity.type
_entity.pdbx_description
1 polymer ?
#
loop_
_entity_poly.entity_id
_entity_poly.type
_entity_poly.pdbx_seq_one_letter_code
_entity_poly.pdbx_strand_id
1 'polypeptide(L)'
;MAPASKKPAAVQAEVALLHSLKNCLVNLPASLVSVLVNANAVAQNVVVELTYRQASPDSTATPNGAKSVQRSVFLGWTGMQAQRKPAPVVGRDGIAGSRGTPVGREQDLAVVELDATFGRLLGLADGQKVHTMARG
;
A
#
# COMPACT_ATOMS: atom_id res chain seq x y z
N MET A 1 20.78 -25.74 -11.98
CA MET A 1 19.45 -25.12 -12.16
C MET A 1 19.32 -24.05 -11.08
N ALA A 2 19.57 -22.78 -11.41
CA ALA A 2 19.46 -21.70 -10.42
C ALA A 2 17.98 -21.46 -10.10
N PRO A 3 17.57 -21.29 -8.83
CA PRO A 3 16.19 -20.95 -8.54
C PRO A 3 15.90 -19.59 -9.16
N ALA A 4 14.84 -19.51 -9.97
CA ALA A 4 14.38 -18.24 -10.52
C ALA A 4 14.17 -17.27 -9.36
N SER A 5 14.93 -16.18 -9.34
CA SER A 5 14.80 -15.10 -8.36
C SER A 5 13.32 -14.71 -8.34
N LYS A 6 12.62 -15.09 -7.27
CA LYS A 6 11.22 -14.71 -7.07
C LYS A 6 11.22 -13.19 -7.06
N LYS A 7 10.79 -12.57 -8.18
CA LYS A 7 10.66 -11.12 -8.26
C LYS A 7 9.84 -10.71 -7.04
N PRO A 8 10.31 -9.76 -6.20
CA PRO A 8 9.57 -9.44 -5.00
C PRO A 8 8.20 -8.92 -5.43
N ALA A 9 7.14 -9.53 -4.88
CA ALA A 9 5.78 -9.27 -5.31
C ALA A 9 5.41 -7.83 -4.94
N ALA A 10 5.42 -6.93 -5.92
CA ALA A 10 4.91 -5.58 -5.73
C ALA A 10 3.38 -5.65 -5.64
N VAL A 11 2.81 -5.18 -4.54
CA VAL A 11 1.37 -5.15 -4.28
C VAL A 11 0.91 -3.71 -4.25
N GLN A 12 -0.12 -3.39 -5.03
CA GLN A 12 -0.79 -2.10 -4.93
C GLN A 12 -1.61 -2.07 -3.65
N ALA A 13 -1.37 -1.07 -2.81
CA ALA A 13 -2.04 -0.90 -1.54
C ALA A 13 -2.47 0.55 -1.32
N GLU A 14 -3.37 0.76 -0.38
CA GLU A 14 -3.79 2.06 0.12
C GLU A 14 -3.13 2.34 1.47
N VAL A 15 -2.76 3.61 1.71
CA VAL A 15 -2.18 4.04 2.98
C VAL A 15 -3.28 4.32 3.99
N ALA A 16 -3.20 3.68 5.16
CA ALA A 16 -3.98 4.01 6.34
C ALA A 16 -3.06 4.64 7.40
N LEU A 17 -3.38 5.87 7.79
CA LEU A 17 -2.65 6.63 8.80
C LEU A 17 -3.34 6.47 10.16
N LEU A 18 -2.71 5.72 11.07
CA LEU A 18 -3.25 5.46 12.40
C LEU A 18 -2.52 6.27 13.46
N HIS A 19 -3.26 7.06 14.23
CA HIS A 19 -2.70 7.84 15.35
C HIS A 19 -2.36 6.98 16.58
N SER A 20 -2.83 5.73 16.62
CA SER A 20 -2.54 4.76 17.68
C SER A 20 -1.19 4.08 17.52
N LEU A 21 -0.66 4.01 16.29
CA LEU A 21 0.68 3.49 16.03
C LEU A 21 1.71 4.52 16.52
N LYS A 22 2.58 4.12 17.45
CA LYS A 22 3.65 4.97 17.99
C LYS A 22 5.02 4.45 17.56
N ASN A 23 5.16 4.10 16.29
CA ASN A 23 6.41 3.62 15.70
C ASN A 23 6.52 4.06 14.23
N CYS A 24 7.74 4.01 13.69
CA CYS A 24 8.04 4.34 12.28
C CYS A 24 8.09 3.10 11.39
N LEU A 25 7.44 2.01 11.80
CA LEU A 25 7.40 0.75 11.07
C LEU A 25 6.06 0.63 10.34
N VAL A 26 6.02 -0.22 9.31
CA VAL A 26 4.82 -0.46 8.50
C VAL A 26 4.16 -1.79 8.85
N ASN A 27 2.83 -1.81 8.94
CA ASN A 27 2.06 -3.06 8.92
C ASN A 27 1.75 -3.43 7.47
N LEU A 28 1.95 -4.70 7.13
CA LEU A 28 1.83 -5.18 5.75
C LEU A 28 0.48 -5.86 5.48
N PRO A 29 0.02 -5.88 4.22
CA PRO A 29 -1.15 -6.67 3.83
C PRO A 29 -0.93 -8.16 4.06
N ALA A 30 -2.00 -8.90 4.35
CA ALA A 30 -1.95 -10.34 4.61
C ALA A 30 -1.26 -11.15 3.49
N SER A 31 -1.40 -10.71 2.23
CA SER A 31 -0.72 -11.33 1.09
C SER A 31 0.81 -11.25 1.19
N LEU A 32 1.36 -10.10 1.57
CA LEU A 32 2.81 -9.93 1.75
C LEU A 32 3.32 -10.65 3.00
N VAL A 33 2.54 -10.59 4.09
CA VAL A 33 2.87 -11.33 5.33
C VAL A 33 2.96 -12.84 5.04
N SER A 34 2.00 -13.39 4.28
CA SER A 34 2.01 -14.81 3.91
C SER A 34 3.26 -15.20 3.10
N VAL A 35 3.72 -14.34 2.19
CA VAL A 35 4.96 -14.55 1.41
C VAL A 35 6.19 -14.53 2.33
N LEU A 36 6.28 -13.55 3.23
CA LEU A 36 7.40 -13.41 4.16
C LEU A 36 7.47 -14.57 5.17
N VAL A 37 6.33 -14.98 5.71
CA VAL A 37 6.24 -16.15 6.61
C VAL A 37 6.62 -17.42 5.87
N ASN A 38 6.14 -17.62 4.63
CA ASN A 38 6.54 -18.78 3.82
C ASN A 38 8.04 -18.77 3.48
N ALA A 39 8.65 -17.60 3.36
CA ALA A 39 10.09 -17.43 3.16
C ALA A 39 10.92 -17.55 4.45
N ASN A 40 10.29 -17.78 5.61
CA ASN A 40 10.95 -17.79 6.92
C ASN A 40 11.75 -16.50 7.21
N ALA A 41 11.28 -15.36 6.69
CA ALA A 41 11.95 -14.08 6.86
C ALA A 41 11.66 -13.52 8.27
N VAL A 42 12.70 -13.41 9.09
CA VAL A 42 12.61 -12.76 10.42
C VAL A 42 12.36 -11.28 10.24
N ALA A 43 11.54 -10.69 11.12
CA ALA A 43 11.07 -9.34 10.88
C ALA A 43 12.19 -8.29 10.73
N GLN A 44 13.28 -8.48 11.47
CA GLN A 44 14.45 -7.60 11.47
C GLN A 44 15.23 -7.58 10.14
N ASN A 45 15.06 -8.58 9.27
CA ASN A 45 15.79 -8.69 8.01
C ASN A 45 14.98 -8.20 6.80
N VAL A 46 13.75 -7.73 7.01
CA VAL A 46 12.88 -7.32 5.90
C VAL A 46 12.83 -5.80 5.81
N VAL A 47 13.15 -5.30 4.62
CA VAL A 47 12.98 -3.91 4.22
C VAL A 47 11.80 -3.82 3.24
N VAL A 48 10.89 -2.90 3.51
CA VAL A 48 9.72 -2.62 2.69
C VAL A 48 9.97 -1.37 1.89
N GLU A 49 9.89 -1.47 0.58
CA GLU A 49 9.86 -0.34 -0.33
C GLU A 49 8.42 0.11 -0.56
N LEU A 50 8.12 1.37 -0.25
CA LEU A 50 6.88 2.05 -0.60
C LEU A 50 7.17 3.04 -1.72
N THR A 51 6.51 2.84 -2.86
CA THR A 51 6.63 3.72 -4.03
C THR A 51 5.31 4.45 -4.28
N TYR A 52 5.37 5.78 -4.40
CA TYR A 52 4.20 6.63 -4.57
C TYR A 52 4.52 7.86 -5.43
N ARG A 53 3.49 8.51 -5.97
CA ARG A 53 3.67 9.77 -6.70
C ARG A 53 3.39 10.93 -5.76
N GLN A 54 4.30 11.89 -5.73
CA GLN A 54 4.14 13.15 -5.00
C GLN A 54 4.11 14.31 -6.01
N ALA A 55 3.24 15.29 -5.76
CA ALA A 55 3.25 16.53 -6.53
C ALA A 55 4.58 17.27 -6.31
N SER A 56 5.25 17.71 -7.38
CA SER A 56 6.48 18.49 -7.24
C SER A 56 6.17 19.83 -6.60
N PRO A 57 6.90 20.24 -5.54
CA PRO A 57 6.70 21.54 -4.90
C PRO A 57 7.07 22.73 -5.81
N ASP A 58 7.84 22.48 -6.87
CA ASP A 58 8.41 23.49 -7.78
C ASP A 58 7.56 23.74 -9.05
N SER A 59 6.26 23.46 -9.00
CA SER A 59 5.37 23.73 -10.13
C SER A 59 4.80 25.14 -10.01
N THR A 60 5.53 26.14 -10.50
CA THR A 60 4.90 27.38 -10.97
C THR A 60 3.77 27.00 -11.92
N ALA A 61 2.54 27.32 -11.52
CA ALA A 61 1.31 26.93 -12.19
C ALA A 61 1.34 27.29 -13.68
N THR A 62 1.63 26.31 -14.53
CA THR A 62 1.22 26.34 -15.94
C THR A 62 -0.04 25.47 -16.07
N PRO A 63 -1.03 25.87 -16.88
CA PRO A 63 -2.35 25.23 -16.92
C PRO A 63 -2.33 23.80 -17.50
N ASN A 64 -1.16 23.28 -17.90
CA ASN A 64 -0.99 21.93 -18.44
C ASN A 64 0.05 21.13 -17.63
N GLY A 65 -0.41 20.51 -16.54
CA GLY A 65 0.22 19.33 -15.96
C GLY A 65 1.21 19.60 -14.82
N ALA A 66 0.74 19.48 -13.58
CA ALA A 66 1.62 19.32 -12.43
C ALA A 66 2.53 18.09 -12.66
N LYS A 67 3.85 18.28 -12.70
CA LYS A 67 4.80 17.18 -12.84
C LYS A 67 4.80 16.37 -11.54
N SER A 68 4.17 15.20 -11.55
CA SER A 68 4.26 14.26 -10.41
C SER A 68 5.60 13.54 -10.43
N VAL A 69 6.35 13.61 -9.34
CA VAL A 69 7.61 12.85 -9.18
C VAL A 69 7.29 11.55 -8.46
N GLN A 70 7.80 10.43 -8.99
CA GLN A 70 7.76 9.15 -8.30
C GLN A 70 8.80 9.18 -7.17
N ARG A 71 8.37 8.88 -5.96
CA ARG A 71 9.21 8.73 -4.78
C ARG A 71 9.13 7.31 -4.27
N SER A 72 10.24 6.83 -3.71
CA SER A 72 10.34 5.54 -3.06
C SER A 72 10.98 5.73 -1.68
N VAL A 73 10.40 5.12 -0.67
CA VAL A 73 10.89 5.14 0.71
C VAL A 73 11.07 3.71 1.21
N PHE A 74 12.08 3.48 2.03
CA PHE A 74 12.44 2.15 2.53
C PHE A 74 12.25 2.10 4.04
N LEU A 75 11.40 1.20 4.50
CA LEU A 75 10.92 1.13 5.88
C LEU A 75 11.09 -0.27 6.45
N GLY A 76 11.25 -0.37 7.77
CA GLY A 76 11.08 -1.65 8.46
C GLY A 76 9.60 -1.99 8.59
N TRP A 77 9.28 -3.29 8.64
CA TRP A 77 7.94 -3.76 8.99
C TRP A 77 7.85 -4.17 10.46
N THR A 78 6.65 -4.15 11.01
CA THR A 78 6.38 -4.49 12.41
C THR A 78 6.39 -5.99 12.70
N GLY A 79 6.34 -6.84 11.66
CA GLY A 79 5.99 -8.25 11.81
C GLY A 79 4.48 -8.50 11.86
N MET A 80 3.65 -7.45 11.91
CA MET A 80 2.20 -7.54 12.02
C MET A 80 1.52 -7.36 10.66
N GLN A 81 0.37 -8.00 10.51
CA GLN A 81 -0.54 -7.78 9.39
C GLN A 81 -1.42 -6.55 9.64
N ALA A 82 -1.70 -5.79 8.59
CA ALA A 82 -2.66 -4.69 8.63
C ALA A 82 -4.04 -5.20 9.09
N GLN A 83 -4.69 -4.46 9.99
CA GLN A 83 -5.99 -4.85 10.57
C GLN A 83 -7.17 -4.21 9.83
N ARG A 84 -6.93 -3.11 9.09
CA ARG A 84 -7.97 -2.45 8.29
C ARG A 84 -8.34 -3.34 7.10
N LYS A 85 -9.50 -4.00 7.19
CA LYS A 85 -10.17 -4.59 6.03
C LYS A 85 -10.58 -3.47 5.08
N PRO A 86 -10.37 -3.57 3.77
CA PRO A 86 -10.87 -2.57 2.85
C PRO A 86 -12.39 -2.51 3.00
N ALA A 87 -12.92 -1.28 3.05
CA ALA A 87 -14.35 -1.09 3.21
C ALA A 87 -15.06 -1.67 1.98
N PRO A 88 -16.13 -2.47 2.16
CA PRO A 88 -16.97 -2.85 1.03
C PRO A 88 -17.52 -1.56 0.42
N VAL A 89 -17.25 -1.35 -0.87
CA VAL A 89 -17.80 -0.20 -1.60
C VAL A 89 -19.29 -0.48 -1.76
N VAL A 90 -20.11 0.03 -0.82
CA VAL A 90 -21.56 0.07 -1.01
C VAL A 90 -21.85 1.04 -2.15
N GLY A 91 -22.01 0.47 -3.34
CA GLY A 91 -22.56 1.17 -4.50
C GLY A 91 -23.94 1.71 -4.15
N ARG A 92 -24.13 3.00 -4.40
CA ARG A 92 -25.37 3.75 -4.12
C ARG A 92 -26.43 3.48 -5.19
N ASP A 93 -26.60 2.22 -5.58
CA ASP A 93 -27.66 1.80 -6.49
C ASP A 93 -28.31 0.54 -5.93
N GLY A 94 -29.54 0.74 -5.44
CA GLY A 94 -30.30 -0.25 -4.72
C GLY A 94 -30.73 -1.40 -5.61
N ILE A 95 -30.92 -2.55 -4.96
CA ILE A 95 -31.90 -3.59 -5.25
C ILE A 95 -32.80 -3.30 -6.48
N ALA A 96 -32.35 -3.68 -7.67
CA ALA A 96 -33.19 -3.87 -8.84
C ALA A 96 -32.59 -4.97 -9.71
N GLY A 97 -33.24 -6.14 -9.72
CA GLY A 97 -32.77 -7.29 -10.47
C GLY A 97 -32.83 -7.06 -11.98
N SER A 98 -31.82 -7.55 -12.70
CA SER A 98 -31.98 -8.32 -13.94
C SER A 98 -30.60 -8.73 -14.47
N ARG A 99 -30.52 -10.01 -14.88
CA ARG A 99 -29.59 -10.65 -15.81
C ARG A 99 -28.39 -9.82 -16.34
N GLY A 100 -27.20 -10.32 -16.02
CA GLY A 100 -26.10 -10.45 -16.98
C GLY A 100 -25.21 -9.23 -17.18
N THR A 101 -24.11 -9.16 -16.41
CA THR A 101 -22.79 -8.64 -16.82
C THR A 101 -21.81 -8.92 -15.68
N PRO A 102 -20.55 -9.30 -15.95
CA PRO A 102 -19.60 -9.63 -14.89
C PRO A 102 -19.26 -8.34 -14.13
N VAL A 103 -19.76 -8.26 -12.90
CA VAL A 103 -19.39 -7.24 -11.91
C VAL A 103 -17.86 -7.20 -11.86
N GLY A 104 -17.31 -6.08 -12.34
CA GLY A 104 -15.88 -5.88 -12.46
C GLY A 104 -15.25 -6.00 -11.08
N ARG A 105 -14.36 -7.01 -10.94
CA ARG A 105 -13.36 -7.18 -9.86
C ARG A 105 -13.35 -6.01 -8.86
N GLU A 106 -14.21 -6.11 -7.86
CA GLU A 106 -14.03 -5.44 -6.57
C GLU A 106 -12.70 -5.95 -6.01
N GLN A 107 -11.62 -5.27 -6.40
CA GLN A 107 -10.31 -5.52 -5.82
C GLN A 107 -10.36 -4.98 -4.40
N ASP A 108 -10.47 -5.90 -3.44
CA ASP A 108 -10.05 -5.74 -2.06
C ASP A 108 -8.68 -5.06 -2.07
N LEU A 109 -8.67 -3.73 -2.02
CA LEU A 109 -7.43 -2.95 -2.11
C LEU A 109 -6.69 -3.21 -0.80
N ALA A 110 -5.56 -3.89 -0.91
CA ALA A 110 -4.67 -4.16 0.21
C ALA A 110 -4.37 -2.84 0.96
N VAL A 111 -4.21 -2.90 2.28
CA VAL A 111 -3.94 -1.72 3.09
C VAL A 111 -2.57 -1.85 3.76
N VAL A 112 -1.80 -0.77 3.73
CA VAL A 112 -0.61 -0.59 4.57
C VAL A 112 -0.88 0.42 5.66
N GLU A 113 -0.52 0.10 6.89
CA GLU A 113 -0.75 0.97 8.04
C GLU A 113 0.56 1.57 8.53
N LEU A 114 0.54 2.87 8.79
CA LEU A 114 1.65 3.66 9.29
C LEU A 114 1.16 4.59 10.40
N ASP A 115 2.05 5.00 11.28
CA ASP A 115 1.77 6.14 12.16
C ASP A 115 1.39 7.38 11.33
N ALA A 116 0.38 8.11 11.79
CA ALA A 116 -0.12 9.30 11.12
C ALA A 116 0.92 10.43 11.05
N THR A 117 1.77 10.59 12.07
CA THR A 117 2.80 11.64 12.09
C THR A 117 3.92 11.27 11.13
N PHE A 118 4.38 10.02 11.18
CA PHE A 118 5.41 9.48 10.32
C PHE A 118 4.99 9.50 8.84
N GLY A 119 3.78 9.03 8.52
CA GLY A 119 3.27 9.04 7.15
C GLY A 119 3.18 10.45 6.56
N ARG A 120 2.70 11.43 7.34
CA ARG A 120 2.67 12.84 6.92
C ARG A 120 4.06 13.42 6.70
N LEU A 121 5.04 13.05 7.52
CA LEU A 121 6.45 13.46 7.33
C LEU A 121 7.03 12.93 6.01
N LEU A 122 6.61 11.74 5.58
CA LEU A 122 6.95 11.18 4.26
C LEU A 122 6.17 11.85 3.11
N GLY A 123 5.18 12.70 3.39
CA GLY A 123 4.31 13.29 2.39
C GLY A 123 3.23 12.34 1.88
N LEU A 124 2.86 11.34 2.70
CA LEU A 124 1.75 10.43 2.42
C LEU A 124 0.43 10.97 3.00
N ALA A 125 -0.67 10.68 2.31
CA ALA A 125 -2.03 10.95 2.77
C ALA A 125 -2.80 9.64 3.05
N ASP A 126 -3.77 9.69 3.97
CA ASP A 126 -4.72 8.58 4.14
C ASP A 126 -5.50 8.38 2.83
N GLY A 127 -5.72 7.13 2.43
CA GLY A 127 -6.36 6.82 1.15
C GLY A 127 -5.42 6.89 -0.06
N GLN A 128 -4.15 7.25 0.12
CA GLN A 128 -3.22 7.35 -1.00
C GLN A 128 -2.84 5.97 -1.53
N LYS A 129 -2.95 5.79 -2.85
CA LYS A 129 -2.52 4.57 -3.53
C LYS A 129 -1.00 4.55 -3.64
N VAL A 130 -0.41 3.45 -3.19
CA VAL A 130 1.03 3.21 -3.18
C VAL A 130 1.34 1.81 -3.68
N HIS A 131 2.56 1.60 -4.15
CA HIS A 131 3.09 0.27 -4.45
C HIS A 131 3.99 -0.17 -3.32
N THR A 132 3.78 -1.39 -2.84
CA THR A 132 4.42 -1.91 -1.64
C THR A 132 5.16 -3.19 -1.99
N MET A 133 6.42 -3.29 -1.60
CA MET A 133 7.30 -4.39 -2.00
C MET A 133 8.20 -4.75 -0.83
N ALA A 134 8.08 -5.97 -0.32
CA ALA A 134 8.93 -6.45 0.77
C ALA A 134 10.13 -7.21 0.21
N ARG A 135 11.32 -6.95 0.76
CA ARG A 135 12.59 -7.61 0.46
C ARG A 135 13.19 -8.14 1.76
N GLY A 136 13.50 -9.44 1.81
CA GLY A 136 14.16 -10.11 2.92
C GLY A 136 15.19 -11.11 2.43
#